data_AF-W4GDK6-F1
#
_entry.id   AF-W4GDK6-F1
#
_cell.length_a   1.000
_cell.length_b   1.000
_cell.length_c   1.000
_cell.angle_alpha   90.00
_cell.angle_beta   90.00
_cell.angle_gamma   90.00
#
_symmetry.space_group_name_H-M   'P 1'
#
loop_
_entity.id
_entity.type
_entity.pdbx_description
1 polymer ?
#
loop_
_entity_poly.entity_id
_entity_poly.type
_entity_poly.pdbx_seq_one_letter_code
_entity_poly.pdbx_strand_id
1 'polypeptide(L)'
;MWRLQLLNWSYLNFRLKTKTTTRLFSIKNEIAKRHGPITNLKICKDHFAEGNELTDDMLTLHDYGIDGGLTHEKEVVCLIYYDFKPTQHDNPLLLATEQY
;
A
#
# COMPACT_ATOMS: atom_id res chain seq x y z
N MET A 1 -22.15 -17.61 21.08
CA MET A 1 -21.39 -18.31 20.02
C MET A 1 -20.71 -17.24 19.19
N TRP A 2 -19.38 -17.24 19.07
CA TRP A 2 -18.64 -16.19 18.36
C TRP A 2 -18.24 -16.66 16.97
N ARG A 3 -18.25 -15.75 16.00
CA ARG A 3 -17.79 -15.99 14.64
C ARG A 3 -16.44 -15.29 14.46
N LEU A 4 -15.42 -16.06 14.07
CA LEU A 4 -14.08 -15.57 13.81
C LEU A 4 -13.86 -15.52 12.30
N GLN A 5 -13.53 -14.35 11.76
CA GLN A 5 -13.12 -14.19 10.37
C GLN A 5 -11.64 -13.79 10.34
N LEU A 6 -10.81 -14.69 9.83
CA LEU A 6 -9.37 -14.46 9.68
C LEU A 6 -9.10 -13.94 8.26
N LEU A 7 -8.43 -12.79 8.17
CA LEU A 7 -8.07 -12.16 6.91
C LEU A 7 -6.56 -12.32 6.69
N ASN A 8 -6.17 -12.64 5.45
CA ASN A 8 -4.77 -12.72 5.04
C ASN A 8 -4.34 -11.38 4.42
N TRP A 9 -3.11 -10.95 4.69
CA TRP A 9 -2.45 -9.81 4.03
C TRP A 9 -2.46 -9.91 2.50
N SER A 10 -2.41 -11.13 1.95
CA SER A 10 -2.51 -11.33 0.49
C SER A 10 -3.78 -10.76 -0.12
N TYR A 11 -4.86 -10.63 0.66
CA TYR A 11 -6.12 -10.02 0.22
C TYR A 11 -5.96 -8.54 -0.13
N LEU A 12 -5.02 -7.85 0.51
CA LEU A 12 -4.76 -6.43 0.27
C LEU A 12 -3.78 -6.21 -0.89
N ASN A 13 -3.08 -7.25 -1.36
CA ASN A 13 -2.09 -7.14 -2.42
C ASN A 13 -2.72 -6.64 -3.71
N PHE A 14 -2.04 -5.71 -4.37
CA PHE A 14 -2.43 -5.27 -5.70
C PHE A 14 -1.23 -4.94 -6.57
N ARG A 15 -1.44 -4.93 -7.89
CA ARG A 15 -0.46 -4.50 -8.87
C ARG A 15 -0.81 -3.11 -9.39
N LEU A 16 0.22 -2.29 -9.57
CA LEU A 16 0.12 -0.96 -10.14
C LEU A 16 1.22 -0.80 -11.19
N LYS A 17 0.83 -0.38 -12.40
CA LYS A 17 1.80 0.01 -13.43
C LYS A 17 2.12 1.49 -13.25
N THR A 18 3.39 1.81 -13.10
CA THR A 18 3.87 3.17 -12.83
C THR A 18 5.22 3.42 -13.49
N LYS A 19 5.59 4.70 -13.65
CA LYS A 19 6.92 5.10 -14.11
C LYS A 19 7.88 5.17 -12.92
N THR A 20 9.17 4.96 -13.14
CA THR A 20 10.21 5.11 -12.10
C THR A 20 10.36 6.56 -11.62
N THR A 21 9.98 7.53 -12.46
CA THR A 21 9.92 8.96 -12.13
C THR A 21 8.75 9.33 -11.22
N THR A 22 7.86 8.40 -10.92
CA THR A 22 6.73 8.64 -10.01
C THR A 22 7.26 8.84 -8.59
N ARG A 23 6.69 9.82 -7.88
CA ARG A 23 7.08 10.14 -6.49
C ARG A 23 6.41 9.22 -5.49
N LEU A 24 7.05 9.02 -4.34
CA LEU A 24 6.52 8.20 -3.26
C LEU A 24 5.13 8.66 -2.80
N PHE A 25 4.88 9.98 -2.73
CA PHE A 25 3.56 10.53 -2.41
C PHE A 25 2.45 9.97 -3.31
N SER A 26 2.72 9.81 -4.60
CA SER A 26 1.74 9.26 -5.54
C SER A 26 1.42 7.80 -5.21
N ILE A 27 2.41 7.01 -4.80
CA ILE A 27 2.18 5.62 -4.36
C ILE A 27 1.35 5.57 -3.08
N LYS A 28 1.66 6.42 -2.10
CA LYS A 28 0.86 6.56 -0.87
C LYS A 28 -0.60 6.88 -1.18
N ASN A 29 -0.84 7.81 -2.11
CA ASN A 29 -2.19 8.14 -2.56
C ASN A 29 -2.90 6.98 -3.24
N GLU A 30 -2.22 6.19 -4.08
CA GLU A 30 -2.85 5.03 -4.72
C GLU A 30 -3.23 3.94 -3.71
N ILE A 31 -2.43 3.75 -2.65
CA ILE A 31 -2.76 2.84 -1.54
C ILE A 31 -3.99 3.37 -0.79
N ALA A 32 -4.01 4.65 -0.43
CA ALA A 32 -5.15 5.26 0.26
C ALA A 32 -6.43 5.24 -0.59
N LYS A 33 -6.35 5.54 -1.90
CA LYS A 33 -7.52 5.45 -2.79
C LYS A 33 -8.11 4.05 -2.84
N ARG A 34 -7.28 3.02 -2.77
CA ARG A 34 -7.71 1.62 -2.87
C ARG A 34 -8.33 1.09 -1.58
N HIS A 35 -7.73 1.45 -0.44
CA HIS A 35 -8.10 0.91 0.87
C HIS A 35 -8.97 1.87 1.69
N GLY A 36 -9.23 3.07 1.17
CA GLY A 36 -10.00 4.12 1.85
C GLY A 36 -9.13 4.95 2.81
N PRO A 37 -9.76 5.64 3.78
CA PRO A 37 -9.04 6.41 4.78
C PRO A 37 -8.10 5.52 5.61
N ILE A 38 -6.80 5.83 5.56
CA ILE A 38 -5.73 5.11 6.25
C ILE A 38 -4.83 6.08 7.01
N THR A 39 -4.19 5.57 8.07
CA THR A 39 -3.24 6.27 8.93
C THR A 39 -2.02 5.40 9.16
N ASN A 40 -0.90 6.01 9.57
CA ASN A 40 0.36 5.30 9.87
C ASN A 40 0.82 4.39 8.72
N LEU A 41 0.66 4.86 7.48
CA LEU A 41 1.10 4.13 6.29
C LEU A 41 2.63 4.05 6.28
N LYS A 42 3.15 2.83 6.40
CA LYS A 42 4.56 2.49 6.22
C LYS A 42 4.74 1.77 4.90
N ILE A 43 5.79 2.12 4.16
CA ILE A 43 6.14 1.50 2.88
C ILE A 43 7.60 1.12 2.94
N CYS A 44 7.94 -0.14 2.65
CA CYS A 44 9.29 -0.66 2.65
C CYS A 44 9.63 -1.32 1.31
N LYS A 45 10.84 -1.08 0.81
CA LYS A 45 11.40 -1.81 -0.34
C LYS A 45 11.91 -3.18 0.11
N ASP A 46 11.75 -4.21 -0.73
CA ASP A 46 12.27 -5.58 -0.56
C ASP A 46 11.72 -6.39 0.62
N HIS A 47 11.67 -5.85 1.83
CA HIS A 47 11.05 -6.44 3.03
C HIS A 47 10.82 -5.38 4.11
N PHE A 48 9.93 -5.66 5.06
CA PHE A 48 9.69 -4.80 6.23
C PHE A 48 10.90 -4.76 7.17
N ALA A 49 11.73 -3.73 7.00
CA ALA A 49 12.79 -3.35 7.92
C ALA A 49 12.91 -1.82 7.91
N GLU A 50 13.27 -1.23 9.05
CA GLU A 50 13.33 0.23 9.22
C GLU A 50 14.30 0.89 8.21
N GLY A 51 15.44 0.25 7.93
CA GLY A 51 16.40 0.72 6.92
C GLY A 51 15.90 0.69 5.48
N ASN A 52 14.78 0.00 5.22
CA ASN A 52 14.16 -0.09 3.89
C ASN A 52 12.91 0.79 3.76
N GLU A 53 12.55 1.53 4.83
CA GLU A 53 11.36 2.37 4.84
C GLU A 53 11.55 3.57 3.89
N LEU A 54 10.58 3.74 2.98
CA LEU A 54 10.51 4.87 2.06
C LEU A 54 9.83 6.03 2.78
N THR A 55 10.60 7.05 3.13
CA THR A 55 10.15 8.11 4.05
C THR A 55 9.94 9.48 3.39
N ASP A 56 10.81 9.87 2.46
CA ASP A 56 10.70 11.13 1.73
C ASP A 56 9.70 11.03 0.57
N ASP A 57 8.62 11.79 0.69
CA ASP A 57 7.50 11.84 -0.25
C ASP A 57 7.84 12.46 -1.60
N MET A 58 8.89 13.28 -1.67
CA MET A 58 9.29 14.01 -2.87
C MET A 58 10.26 13.21 -3.75
N LEU A 59 10.93 12.21 -3.17
CA LEU A 59 11.80 11.31 -3.92
C LEU A 59 11.00 10.42 -4.87
N THR A 60 11.60 10.16 -6.02
CA THR A 60 11.05 9.25 -7.04
C THR A 60 11.35 7.80 -6.70
N LEU A 61 10.63 6.87 -7.30
CA LEU A 61 10.93 5.43 -7.18
C LEU A 61 12.37 5.13 -7.63
N HIS A 62 12.84 5.81 -8.68
CA HIS A 62 14.22 5.70 -9.14
C HIS A 62 15.23 6.16 -8.07
N ASP A 63 14.95 7.24 -7.33
CA ASP A 63 15.85 7.73 -6.27
C ASP A 63 15.97 6.72 -5.11
N TYR A 64 14.95 5.88 -4.93
CA TYR A 64 14.98 4.73 -4.02
C TYR A 64 15.61 3.46 -4.64
N GLY A 65 16.22 3.58 -5.82
CA GLY A 65 16.82 2.48 -6.57
C GLY A 65 15.80 1.46 -7.07
N ILE A 66 14.56 1.87 -7.33
CA ILE A 66 13.54 1.04 -7.99
C ILE A 66 13.62 1.33 -9.48
N ASP A 67 14.40 0.51 -10.17
CA ASP A 67 14.59 0.61 -11.60
C ASP A 67 13.49 -0.15 -12.35
N GLY A 68 13.04 0.45 -13.45
CA GLY A 68 12.02 -0.11 -14.32
C GLY A 68 12.64 -1.03 -15.36
N GLY A 69 11.85 -1.95 -15.90
CA GLY A 69 12.25 -2.74 -17.06
C GLY A 69 12.27 -1.91 -18.34
N LEU A 70 13.16 -2.25 -19.27
CA LEU A 70 13.13 -1.71 -20.64
C LEU A 70 11.82 -2.11 -21.32
N THR A 71 11.29 -1.22 -22.17
CA THR A 71 9.98 -1.34 -22.85
C THR A 71 9.79 -2.65 -23.65
N HIS A 72 10.87 -3.35 -23.97
CA HIS A 72 10.88 -4.56 -24.80
C HIS A 72 11.33 -5.84 -24.05
N GLU A 73 11.58 -5.76 -22.74
CA GLU A 73 11.93 -6.91 -21.92
C GLU A 73 10.74 -7.40 -21.08
N LYS A 74 10.86 -8.60 -20.50
CA LYS A 74 9.86 -9.18 -19.59
C LYS A 74 9.42 -8.15 -18.54
N GLU A 75 8.13 -8.16 -18.19
CA GLU A 75 7.57 -7.30 -17.15
C GLU A 75 8.42 -7.40 -15.86
N VAL A 76 9.11 -6.30 -15.52
CA VAL A 76 9.87 -6.20 -14.28
C VAL A 76 8.89 -5.86 -13.17
N VAL A 77 8.70 -6.79 -12.24
CA VAL A 77 7.84 -6.63 -11.07
C VAL A 77 8.72 -6.34 -9.86
N CYS A 78 8.60 -5.14 -9.30
CA CYS A 78 9.20 -4.78 -8.02
C CYS A 78 8.18 -5.05 -6.89
N LEU A 79 8.60 -5.76 -5.84
CA LEU A 79 7.78 -6.01 -4.66
C LEU A 79 8.02 -4.91 -3.63
N ILE A 80 6.93 -4.22 -3.26
CA ILE A 80 6.91 -3.21 -2.21
C ILE A 80 5.98 -3.70 -1.11
N TYR A 81 6.47 -3.61 0.12
CA TYR A 81 5.76 -4.01 1.32
C TYR A 81 5.13 -2.77 1.95
N TYR A 82 3.89 -2.86 2.40
CA TYR A 82 3.23 -1.71 3.01
C TYR A 82 2.24 -2.12 4.08
N ASP A 83 2.21 -1.36 5.17
CA ASP A 83 1.33 -1.57 6.33
C ASP A 83 0.62 -0.26 6.66
N PHE A 84 -0.62 -0.35 7.14
CA PHE A 84 -1.38 0.82 7.54
C PHE A 84 -2.40 0.46 8.61
N LYS A 85 -2.88 1.47 9.32
CA LYS A 85 -4.07 1.37 10.18
C LYS A 85 -5.24 2.03 9.49
N PRO A 86 -6.39 1.36 9.31
CA PRO A 86 -7.60 2.03 8.86
C PRO A 86 -7.89 3.22 9.78
N THR A 87 -8.29 4.36 9.22
CA THR A 87 -8.79 5.44 10.07
C THR A 87 -10.03 4.90 10.80
N GLN A 88 -9.98 4.83 12.12
CA GLN A 88 -11.19 4.58 12.90
C GLN A 88 -12.13 5.75 12.65
N HIS A 89 -13.14 5.51 11.81
CA HIS A 89 -14.32 6.32 11.88
C HIS A 89 -15.23 5.65 12.90
N ASP A 90 -15.51 6.34 14.01
CA ASP A 90 -16.79 6.20 14.71
C ASP A 90 -17.89 6.70 13.74
N ASN A 91 -18.11 5.97 12.65
CA ASN A 91 -19.18 6.26 11.72
C ASN A 91 -20.37 5.40 12.16
N PRO A 92 -21.35 5.96 12.88
CA PRO A 92 -22.53 5.21 13.32
C PRO A 92 -23.31 4.61 12.14
N LEU A 93 -23.12 5.10 10.91
CA LEU A 93 -23.72 4.54 9.70
C LEU A 93 -23.03 3.26 9.19
N LEU A 94 -21.75 3.04 9.48
CA LEU A 94 -21.03 1.79 9.17
C LEU A 94 -21.17 0.74 10.28
N LEU A 95 -21.67 1.14 11.46
CA LEU A 95 -22.01 0.25 12.58
C LEU A 95 -23.47 -0.24 12.54
N ALA A 96 -24.26 0.25 11.58
CA ALA A 96 -25.69 -0.01 11.48
C ALA A 96 -26.02 -1.06 10.40
N THR A 97 -25.59 -2.30 10.57
CA THR A 97 -26.19 -3.51 9.98
C THR A 97 -25.55 -4.72 10.69
N GLU A 98 -26.25 -5.69 11.28
CA GLU A 98 -27.51 -6.32 10.91
C GLU A 98 -28.38 -6.56 12.17
N GLN A 99 -29.60 -6.03 12.20
CA GLN A 99 -30.66 -6.58 13.04
C GLN A 99 -31.35 -7.69 12.21
N TYR A 100 -31.12 -8.94 12.60
CA TYR A 100 -31.88 -10.11 12.14
C TYR A 100 -33.31 -10.07 12.70
#